data_AF-A0A933BAI3-F1
#
_entry.id   AF-A0A933BAI3-F1
#
_cell.length_a   1.000
_cell.length_b   1.000
_cell.length_c   1.000
_cell.angle_alpha   90.00
_cell.angle_beta   90.00
_cell.angle_gamma   90.00
#
_symmetry.space_group_name_H-M   'P 1'
#
loop_
_entity.id
_entity.type
_entity.pdbx_description
1 polymer ?
#
loop_
_entity_poly.entity_id
_entity_poly.type
_entity_poly.pdbx_seq_one_letter_code
_entity_poly.pdbx_strand_id
1 'polypeptide(L)'
;MSIRWSHVLVALALGFALGVGLTCWRMGDRGRGGHERMLESFSSKLALDAEQRTRIDAILKGSRERLEALRARTRPEFDALRKSARDEIRALLKPEQQAEFDRMHERWEQRRMKRRQAKP
;
A
#
# COMPACT_ATOMS: atom_id res chain seq x y z
N MET A 1 8.86 -16.57 -37.45
CA MET A 1 9.22 -16.45 -36.02
C MET A 1 8.00 -15.90 -35.27
N SER A 2 7.19 -16.77 -34.67
CA SER A 2 6.01 -16.34 -33.89
C SER A 2 6.46 -15.93 -32.49
N ILE A 3 6.41 -14.63 -32.20
CA ILE A 3 6.66 -14.13 -30.85
C ILE A 3 5.57 -14.71 -29.94
N ARG A 4 5.98 -15.55 -28.99
CA ARG A 4 5.08 -16.15 -28.00
C ARG A 4 4.70 -15.06 -27.02
N TRP A 5 3.52 -14.47 -27.22
CA TRP A 5 2.91 -13.40 -26.40
C TRP A 5 2.98 -13.63 -24.89
N SER A 6 3.08 -14.88 -24.44
CA SER A 6 3.37 -15.25 -23.05
C SER A 6 4.63 -14.56 -22.48
N HIS A 7 5.69 -14.42 -23.28
CA HIS A 7 6.95 -13.79 -22.84
C HIS A 7 6.81 -12.26 -22.77
N VAL A 8 5.99 -11.69 -23.64
CA VAL A 8 5.69 -10.24 -23.65
C VAL A 8 4.89 -9.86 -22.40
N LEU A 9 3.89 -10.68 -22.04
CA LEU A 9 3.09 -10.46 -20.82
C LEU A 9 3.91 -10.63 -19.54
N VAL A 10 4.81 -11.61 -19.49
CA VAL A 10 5.73 -11.81 -18.35
C VAL A 10 6.69 -10.64 -18.20
N ALA A 11 7.27 -10.15 -19.30
CA ALA A 11 8.16 -8.99 -19.28
C ALA A 11 7.45 -7.70 -18.85
N LEU A 12 6.21 -7.49 -19.30
CA LEU A 12 5.42 -6.30 -18.98
C LEU A 12 4.94 -6.31 -17.51
N ALA A 13 4.57 -7.48 -16.98
CA ALA A 13 4.26 -7.66 -15.56
C ALA A 13 5.49 -7.46 -14.66
N LEU A 14 6.66 -7.97 -15.06
CA LEU A 14 7.92 -7.76 -14.36
C LEU A 14 8.34 -6.28 -14.36
N GLY A 15 8.18 -5.58 -15.49
CA GLY A 15 8.46 -4.15 -15.60
C GLY A 15 7.54 -3.30 -14.72
N PHE A 16 6.24 -3.61 -14.66
CA PHE A 16 5.28 -2.90 -13.81
C PHE A 16 5.55 -3.15 -12.31
N ALA A 17 5.89 -4.38 -11.92
CA ALA A 17 6.25 -4.72 -10.55
C ALA A 17 7.52 -4.00 -10.06
N LEU A 18 8.53 -3.86 -10.93
CA LEU A 18 9.77 -3.13 -10.61
C LEU A 18 9.55 -1.61 -10.58
N GLY A 19 8.76 -1.05 -11.50
CA GLY A 19 8.47 0.39 -11.57
C GLY A 19 7.65 0.91 -10.39
N VAL A 20 6.59 0.19 -10.01
CA VAL A 20 5.75 0.51 -8.83
C VAL A 20 6.51 0.21 -7.53
N GLY A 21 7.34 -0.84 -7.52
CA GLY A 21 8.19 -1.19 -6.38
C GLY A 21 9.16 -0.08 -6.00
N LEU A 22 9.81 0.55 -6.98
CA LEU A 22 10.79 1.62 -6.75
C LEU A 22 10.14 2.94 -6.28
N THR A 23 9.00 3.31 -6.88
CA THR A 23 8.23 4.50 -6.46
C THR A 23 7.62 4.32 -5.07
N CYS A 24 7.17 3.12 -4.73
CA CYS A 24 6.62 2.81 -3.41
C CYS A 24 7.70 2.69 -2.31
N TRP A 25 8.96 2.35 -2.67
CA TRP A 25 10.08 2.31 -1.72
C TRP A 25 10.53 3.73 -1.30
N ARG A 26 10.52 4.69 -2.24
CA ARG A 26 10.87 6.10 -1.97
C ARG A 26 9.78 6.89 -1.22
N MET A 27 8.57 6.35 -1.09
CA MET A 27 7.46 6.95 -0.33
C MET A 27 7.19 6.27 1.03
N GLY A 28 8.10 5.39 1.46
CA GLY A 28 7.92 4.55 2.64
C GLY A 28 8.30 5.20 3.97
N ASP A 29 7.91 6.45 4.25
CA ASP A 29 8.00 6.98 5.63
C ASP A 29 7.08 8.20 5.92
N ARG A 30 5.75 7.99 5.87
CA ARG A 30 4.77 9.01 6.32
C ARG A 30 3.80 8.48 7.38
N GLY A 31 4.24 7.55 8.22
CA GLY A 31 3.33 6.76 9.07
C GLY A 31 3.07 7.30 10.49
N ARG A 32 4.00 8.03 11.10
CA ARG A 32 3.90 8.48 12.50
C ARG A 32 4.21 9.96 12.62
N GLY A 33 3.29 10.75 13.16
CA GLY A 33 3.41 12.22 13.24
C GLY A 33 2.89 12.96 12.00
N GLY A 34 2.16 12.29 11.09
CA GLY A 34 1.66 12.92 9.86
C GLY A 34 0.76 14.14 10.11
N HIS A 35 -0.14 14.05 11.10
CA HIS A 35 -1.03 15.16 11.44
C HIS A 35 -0.33 16.25 12.26
N GLU A 36 0.44 15.95 13.31
CA GLU A 36 1.28 16.97 13.97
C GLU A 36 2.23 17.66 12.99
N ARG A 37 2.93 16.93 12.12
CA ARG A 37 3.82 17.54 11.12
C ARG A 37 3.06 18.39 10.12
N MET A 38 1.83 18.00 9.76
CA MET A 38 0.98 18.78 8.88
C MET A 38 0.49 20.05 9.58
N LEU A 39 0.05 19.95 10.84
CA LEU A 39 -0.34 21.09 11.67
C LEU A 39 0.84 22.04 11.87
N GLU A 40 2.04 21.54 12.13
CA GLU A 40 3.25 22.33 12.29
C GLU A 40 3.69 22.98 10.98
N SER A 41 3.58 22.26 9.86
CA SER A 41 3.81 22.84 8.54
C SER A 41 2.77 23.91 8.19
N PHE A 42 1.51 23.77 8.60
CA PHE A 42 0.49 24.79 8.35
C PHE A 42 0.70 25.98 9.26
N SER A 43 1.02 25.75 10.53
CA SER A 43 1.30 26.80 11.50
C SER A 43 2.47 27.67 11.07
N SER A 44 3.58 27.06 10.65
CA SER A 44 4.78 27.78 10.19
C SER A 44 4.59 28.50 8.85
N LYS A 45 3.91 27.88 7.87
CA LYS A 45 3.77 28.46 6.52
C LYS A 45 2.64 29.46 6.37
N LEU A 46 1.60 29.34 7.19
CA LEU A 46 0.41 30.20 7.11
C LEU A 46 0.32 31.17 8.29
N ALA A 47 1.32 31.17 9.18
CA ALA A 47 1.36 31.98 10.40
C ALA A 47 0.05 31.88 11.20
N LEU A 48 -0.37 30.65 11.49
CA LEU A 48 -1.65 30.40 12.17
C LEU A 48 -1.61 30.94 13.60
N ASP A 49 -2.70 31.61 14.00
CA ASP A 49 -2.91 31.96 15.41
C ASP A 49 -3.32 30.73 16.25
N ALA A 50 -3.42 30.92 17.57
CA ALA A 50 -3.74 29.84 18.50
C ALA A 50 -5.13 29.23 18.24
N GLU A 51 -6.12 30.04 17.88
CA GLU A 51 -7.48 29.58 17.63
C GLU A 51 -7.55 28.77 16.33
N GLN A 52 -6.91 29.26 15.27
CA GLN A 52 -6.79 28.58 13.98
C GLN A 52 -6.08 27.24 14.14
N ARG A 53 -4.98 27.19 14.89
CA ARG A 53 -4.24 25.95 15.15
C ARG A 53 -5.13 24.91 15.84
N THR A 54 -5.88 25.29 16.88
CA THR A 54 -6.80 24.38 17.58
C THR A 54 -7.91 23.86 16.67
N ARG A 55 -8.52 24.72 15.85
CA ARG A 55 -9.58 24.31 14.90
C ARG A 55 -9.05 23.35 13.85
N ILE A 56 -7.88 23.61 13.29
CA ILE A 56 -7.25 22.76 12.27
C ILE A 56 -6.84 21.40 12.86
N ASP A 57 -6.29 21.37 14.08
CA ASP A 57 -5.98 20.12 14.77
C ASP A 57 -7.21 19.22 14.90
N ALA A 58 -8.35 19.78 15.33
CA ALA A 58 -9.61 19.04 15.44
C ALA A 58 -10.08 18.48 14.08
N ILE A 59 -9.97 19.27 13.00
CA ILE A 59 -10.32 18.84 11.64
C ILE A 59 -9.42 17.67 11.19
N LEU A 60 -8.11 17.78 11.39
CA LEU A 60 -7.15 16.75 10.99
C LEU A 60 -7.36 15.44 11.77
N LYS A 61 -7.63 15.53 13.08
CA LYS A 61 -7.97 14.37 13.92
C LYS A 61 -9.26 13.69 13.46
N GLY A 62 -10.35 14.44 13.30
CA GLY A 62 -11.62 13.90 12.83
C GLY A 62 -11.52 13.29 11.43
N SER A 63 -10.73 13.89 10.53
CA SER A 63 -10.48 13.34 9.19
C SER A 63 -9.73 12.01 9.24
N ARG A 64 -8.74 11.89 10.13
CA ARG A 64 -8.00 10.64 10.34
C ARG A 64 -8.92 9.52 10.82
N GLU A 65 -9.80 9.79 11.78
CA GLU A 65 -10.75 8.80 12.30
C GLU A 65 -11.72 8.30 11.22
N ARG A 66 -12.31 9.22 10.45
CA ARG A 66 -13.18 8.86 9.31
C ARG A 66 -12.46 8.00 8.29
N LEU A 67 -11.21 8.32 8.00
CA LEU A 67 -10.40 7.56 7.05
C LEU A 67 -10.05 6.16 7.58
N GLU A 68 -9.72 6.02 8.86
CA GLU A 68 -9.50 4.70 9.48
C GLU A 68 -10.79 3.87 9.49
N ALA A 69 -11.94 4.48 9.79
CA ALA A 69 -13.24 3.80 9.72
C ALA A 69 -13.57 3.33 8.30
N LEU A 70 -13.33 4.17 7.29
CA LEU A 70 -13.50 3.79 5.89
C LEU A 70 -12.58 2.63 5.51
N ARG A 71 -11.29 2.71 5.88
CA ARG A 71 -10.32 1.64 5.64
C ARG A 71 -10.76 0.33 6.28
N ALA A 72 -11.24 0.37 7.53
CA ALA A 72 -11.70 -0.83 8.23
C ALA A 72 -12.87 -1.50 7.49
N ARG A 73 -13.81 -0.71 6.95
CA ARG A 73 -14.95 -1.20 6.17
C ARG A 73 -14.55 -1.81 4.83
N THR A 74 -13.69 -1.14 4.07
CA THR A 74 -13.33 -1.58 2.70
C THR A 74 -12.25 -2.65 2.67
N ARG A 75 -11.46 -2.78 3.73
CA ARG A 75 -10.31 -3.68 3.78
C ARG A 75 -10.65 -5.16 3.46
N PRO A 76 -11.74 -5.75 4.00
CA PRO A 76 -12.11 -7.13 3.67
C PRO A 76 -12.36 -7.33 2.17
N GLU A 77 -13.01 -6.36 1.52
CA GLU A 77 -13.29 -6.42 0.07
C GLU A 77 -12.00 -6.43 -0.75
N PHE A 78 -11.04 -5.56 -0.39
CA PHE A 78 -9.73 -5.56 -1.03
C PHE A 78 -8.94 -6.85 -0.78
N ASP A 79 -9.02 -7.41 0.42
CA ASP A 79 -8.33 -8.66 0.76
C ASP A 79 -8.96 -9.85 -0.02
N ALA A 80 -10.29 -9.86 -0.19
CA ALA A 80 -10.99 -10.83 -1.04
C ALA A 80 -10.59 -10.72 -2.52
N LEU A 81 -10.55 -9.49 -3.06
CA LEU A 81 -10.12 -9.25 -4.44
C LEU A 81 -8.70 -9.74 -4.70
N ARG A 82 -7.77 -9.44 -3.77
CA ARG A 82 -6.38 -9.93 -3.86
C ARG A 82 -6.30 -11.45 -3.82
N LYS A 83 -7.12 -12.10 -2.99
CA LYS A 83 -7.19 -13.56 -2.92
C LYS A 83 -7.70 -14.15 -4.25
N SER A 84 -8.78 -13.61 -4.82
CA SER A 84 -9.32 -14.06 -6.10
C SER A 84 -8.27 -13.99 -7.21
N ALA A 85 -7.65 -12.82 -7.38
CA ALA A 85 -6.63 -12.61 -8.39
C ALA A 85 -5.43 -13.57 -8.23
N ARG A 86 -5.02 -13.85 -6.99
CA ARG A 86 -3.96 -14.82 -6.71
C ARG A 86 -4.37 -16.24 -7.11
N ASP A 87 -5.59 -16.65 -6.79
CA ASP A 87 -6.09 -17.98 -7.09
C ASP A 87 -6.25 -18.18 -8.62
N GLU A 88 -6.72 -17.14 -9.33
CA GLU A 88 -6.79 -17.09 -10.81
C GLU A 88 -5.40 -17.19 -11.46
N ILE A 89 -4.42 -16.42 -10.96
CA ILE A 89 -3.04 -16.50 -11.46
C ILE A 89 -2.48 -17.90 -11.21
N ARG A 90 -2.69 -18.48 -10.02
CA ARG A 90 -2.20 -19.82 -9.68
C ARG A 90 -2.76 -20.88 -10.63
N ALA A 91 -4.03 -20.79 -11.00
CA ALA A 91 -4.68 -21.74 -11.91
C ALA A 91 -4.05 -21.77 -13.32
N LEU A 92 -3.39 -20.69 -13.75
CA LEU A 92 -2.69 -20.62 -15.02
C LEU A 92 -1.25 -21.18 -14.97
N LEU A 93 -0.72 -21.43 -13.77
CA LEU A 93 0.65 -21.90 -13.58
C LEU A 93 0.74 -23.42 -13.62
N LYS A 94 1.82 -23.92 -14.23
CA LYS A 94 2.17 -25.34 -14.16
C LYS A 94 2.47 -25.77 -12.72
N PRO A 95 2.29 -27.06 -12.37
CA PRO A 95 2.55 -27.56 -11.01
C PRO A 95 3.93 -27.15 -10.46
N GLU A 96 4.97 -27.19 -11.30
CA GLU A 96 6.34 -26.86 -10.90
C GLU A 96 6.52 -25.35 -10.60
N GLN A 97 5.70 -24.49 -11.22
CA GLN A 97 5.73 -23.03 -11.05
C GLN A 97 4.92 -22.58 -9.83
N GLN A 98 3.90 -23.35 -9.43
CA GLN A 98 3.04 -23.01 -8.29
C GLN A 98 3.82 -22.92 -6.98
N ALA A 99 4.79 -23.82 -6.78
CA ALA A 99 5.63 -23.83 -5.58
C ALA A 99 6.44 -22.54 -5.40
N GLU A 100 6.99 -21.99 -6.50
CA GLU A 100 7.74 -20.72 -6.44
C GLU A 100 6.81 -19.52 -6.26
N PHE A 101 5.63 -19.55 -6.89
CA PHE A 101 4.61 -18.51 -6.71
C PHE A 101 4.13 -18.41 -5.26
N ASP A 102 3.95 -19.55 -4.59
CA ASP A 102 3.58 -19.59 -3.17
C ASP A 102 4.63 -19.00 -2.26
N ARG A 103 5.90 -19.38 -2.47
CA ARG A 103 7.03 -18.82 -1.72
C ARG A 103 7.13 -17.31 -1.90
N MET A 104 6.91 -16.82 -3.12
CA MET A 104 6.91 -15.39 -3.40
C MET A 104 5.78 -14.68 -2.63
N HIS A 105 4.58 -15.26 -2.62
CA HIS A 105 3.44 -14.71 -1.90
C HIS A 105 3.65 -14.69 -0.38
N GLU A 106 4.16 -15.77 0.21
CA GLU A 106 4.51 -15.83 1.63
C GLU A 106 5.53 -14.75 2.01
N ARG A 107 6.57 -14.56 1.20
CA ARG A 107 7.57 -13.50 1.43
C ARG A 107 6.93 -12.11 1.44
N TRP A 108 5.98 -11.85 0.56
CA TRP A 108 5.24 -10.59 0.52
C TRP A 108 4.36 -10.41 1.77
N GLU A 109 3.62 -11.44 2.18
CA GLU A 109 2.82 -11.41 3.39
C GLU A 109 3.67 -11.20 4.63
N GLN A 110 4.81 -11.89 4.76
CA GLN A 110 5.75 -11.69 5.85
C GLN A 110 6.28 -10.25 5.89
N ARG A 111 6.64 -9.67 4.73
CA ARG A 111 7.05 -8.26 4.64
C ARG A 111 5.90 -7.31 5.05
N ARG A 112 4.67 -7.62 4.66
CA ARG A 112 3.48 -6.85 5.03
C ARG A 112 3.22 -6.92 6.54
N MET A 113 3.29 -8.10 7.14
CA MET A 113 3.12 -8.29 8.58
C MET A 113 4.23 -7.60 9.36
N LYS A 114 5.50 -7.74 8.96
CA LYS A 114 6.62 -7.02 9.57
C LYS A 114 6.41 -5.50 9.51
N ARG A 115 5.93 -4.95 8.40
CA ARG A 115 5.60 -3.51 8.30
C ARG A 115 4.44 -3.10 9.21
N ARG A 116 3.46 -3.99 9.41
CA ARG A 116 2.34 -3.73 10.34
C ARG A 116 2.78 -3.80 11.80
N GLN A 117 3.66 -4.72 12.15
CA GLN A 117 4.22 -4.86 13.51
C GLN A 117 5.25 -3.77 13.81
N ALA A 118 6.05 -3.36 12.82
CA ALA A 118 6.99 -2.24 12.92
C ALA A 118 6.30 -0.87 12.90
N LYS A 119 4.97 -0.84 12.76
CA LYS A 119 4.14 0.32 13.08
C LYS A 119 3.68 0.11 14.53
N PRO A 120 4.36 0.70 15.54
CA PRO A 120 3.87 0.65 16.92
C PRO A 120 2.44 1.20 17.08
#